data_AF-A0AAW5EGH3-F1
#
_entry.id   AF-A0AAW5EGH3-F1
#
_cell.length_a   1.000
_cell.length_b   1.000
_cell.length_c   1.000
_cell.angle_alpha   90.00
_cell.angle_beta   90.00
_cell.angle_gamma   90.00
#
_symmetry.space_group_name_H-M   'P 1'
#
loop_
_entity.id
_entity.type
_entity.pdbx_description
1 polymer ?
#
loop_
_entity_poly.entity_id
_entity_poly.type
_entity_poly.pdbx_seq_one_letter_code
_entity_poly.pdbx_strand_id
1 'polypeptide(L)'
;LYVDPNHPSDLEELLQNHEFDESLKQRAKKLITTITQNKFSKYNGLKHETLNFNTNKKIILIPAQVEDDASMILGGADFDTLKLLQSVRAANKD
;
A
#
# COMPACT_ATOMS: atom_id res chain seq x y z
N LEU A 1 -3.45 -0.91 17.07
CA LEU A 1 -2.72 -1.70 16.04
C LEU A 1 -2.27 -0.71 14.97
N TYR A 2 -1.18 -0.95 14.24
CA TYR A 2 -0.69 0.03 13.23
C TYR A 2 -1.66 0.31 12.07
N VAL A 3 -2.74 -0.46 11.94
CA VAL A 3 -3.81 -0.27 10.95
C VAL A 3 -5.03 0.49 11.51
N ASP A 4 -5.04 0.76 12.82
CA ASP A 4 -6.12 1.48 13.50
C ASP A 4 -5.69 2.92 13.75
N PRO A 5 -6.20 3.90 13.00
CA PRO A 5 -5.84 5.30 13.17
C PRO A 5 -6.50 5.95 14.39
N ASN A 6 -7.43 5.27 15.08
CA ASN A 6 -8.13 5.84 16.24
C ASN A 6 -7.29 5.83 17.52
N HIS A 7 -6.17 5.09 17.51
CA HIS A 7 -5.29 4.95 18.66
C HIS A 7 -3.83 5.02 18.22
N PRO A 8 -2.95 5.68 18.98
CA PRO A 8 -1.51 5.64 18.71
C PRO A 8 -1.01 4.20 18.63
N SER A 9 -0.05 3.96 17.74
CA SER A 9 0.63 2.66 17.62
C SER A 9 2.12 2.80 17.86
N ASP A 10 2.79 1.72 18.28
CA ASP A 10 4.25 1.70 18.44
C ASP A 10 4.97 2.09 17.13
N LEU A 11 4.38 1.75 15.97
CA LEU A 11 4.93 2.15 14.67
C LEU A 11 4.81 3.67 14.47
N GLU A 12 3.68 4.27 14.83
CA GLU A 12 3.48 5.71 14.75
C GLU A 12 4.43 6.46 15.68
N GLU A 13 4.55 6.00 16.93
CA GLU A 13 5.49 6.54 17.92
C GLU A 13 6.94 6.46 17.41
N LEU A 14 7.34 5.31 16.87
CA LEU A 14 8.65 5.10 16.28
C LEU A 14 8.91 6.05 15.10
N LEU A 15 7.92 6.25 14.21
CA LEU A 15 8.08 7.12 13.05
C LEU A 15 8.11 8.60 13.40
N GLN A 16 7.43 9.02 14.47
CA GLN A 16 7.39 10.42 14.91
C GLN A 16 8.61 10.81 15.75
N ASN A 17 9.03 9.94 16.68
CA ASN A 17 9.92 10.34 17.77
C ASN A 17 11.31 9.70 17.70
N HIS A 18 11.55 8.74 16.80
CA HIS A 18 12.85 8.08 16.71
C HIS A 18 13.77 8.71 15.66
N GLU A 19 14.99 9.07 16.07
CA GLU A 19 16.05 9.46 15.14
C GLU A 19 16.73 8.21 14.55
N PHE A 20 16.49 7.95 13.27
CA PHE A 20 17.17 6.88 12.55
C PHE A 20 18.57 7.29 12.12
N ASP A 21 19.59 6.55 12.56
CA ASP A 21 20.98 6.81 12.18
C ASP A 21 21.25 6.50 10.68
N GLU A 22 22.36 7.03 10.17
CA GLU A 22 22.74 6.86 8.76
C GLU A 22 23.06 5.41 8.39
N SER A 23 23.56 4.60 9.32
CA SER A 23 23.86 3.19 9.07
C SER A 23 22.57 2.39 8.83
N LEU A 24 21.53 2.68 9.61
CA LEU A 24 20.21 2.08 9.51
C LEU A 24 19.52 2.52 8.23
N LYS A 25 19.59 3.80 7.87
CA LYS A 25 19.07 4.32 6.59
C LYS A 25 19.77 3.67 5.40
N GLN A 26 21.09 3.49 5.44
CA GLN A 26 21.83 2.78 4.38
C GLN A 26 21.41 1.31 4.28
N ARG A 27 21.21 0.63 5.42
CA ARG A 27 20.69 -0.74 5.45
C ARG A 27 19.28 -0.82 4.87
N ALA A 28 18.39 0.10 5.23
CA ALA A 28 17.04 0.19 4.70
C ALA A 28 17.03 0.39 3.17
N LYS A 29 17.88 1.29 2.64
CA LYS A 29 18.04 1.50 1.20
C LYS A 29 18.45 0.20 0.48
N LYS A 30 19.45 -0.50 1.01
CA LYS A 30 19.88 -1.81 0.45
C LYS A 30 18.75 -2.83 0.49
N LEU A 31 17.99 -2.90 1.58
CA LEU A 31 16.87 -3.82 1.72
C LEU A 31 15.74 -3.52 0.73
N ILE A 32 15.37 -2.24 0.55
CA ILE A 32 14.36 -1.82 -0.43
C ILE A 32 14.79 -2.24 -1.84
N THR A 33 16.06 -2.03 -2.20
CA THR A 33 16.62 -2.49 -3.48
C THR A 33 16.50 -4.00 -3.62
N THR A 34 16.88 -4.77 -2.61
CA THR A 34 16.76 -6.23 -2.63
C THR A 34 15.31 -6.68 -2.79
N ILE A 35 14.37 -6.13 -2.02
CA ILE A 35 12.95 -6.48 -2.09
C ILE A 35 12.38 -6.18 -3.48
N THR A 36 12.66 -5.00 -4.03
CA THR A 36 12.10 -4.58 -5.32
C THR A 36 12.70 -5.33 -6.51
N GLN A 37 14.02 -5.55 -6.53
CA GLN A 37 14.69 -6.28 -7.61
C GLN A 37 14.27 -7.75 -7.66
N ASN A 38 14.10 -8.38 -6.50
CA ASN A 38 13.65 -9.77 -6.40
C ASN A 38 12.13 -9.89 -6.37
N LYS A 39 11.40 -8.77 -6.44
CA LYS A 39 9.93 -8.68 -6.45
C LYS A 39 9.27 -9.40 -5.27
N PHE A 40 9.92 -9.36 -4.11
CA PHE A 40 9.35 -9.92 -2.89
C PHE A 40 8.10 -9.14 -2.45
N SER A 41 7.08 -9.86 -2.01
CA SER A 41 5.85 -9.29 -1.45
C SER A 41 5.45 -10.04 -0.16
N LYS A 42 4.30 -9.69 0.43
CA LYS A 42 3.73 -10.43 1.57
C LYS A 42 3.54 -11.93 1.25
N TYR A 43 3.26 -12.26 -0.02
CA TYR A 43 3.09 -13.63 -0.50
C TYR A 43 3.97 -13.87 -1.73
N ASN A 44 4.90 -14.83 -1.65
CA ASN A 44 5.93 -15.04 -2.68
C ASN A 44 5.68 -16.26 -3.60
N GLY A 45 4.45 -16.78 -3.61
CA GLY A 45 4.07 -17.96 -4.41
C GLY A 45 3.43 -17.63 -5.76
N LEU A 46 3.20 -16.36 -6.08
CA LEU A 46 2.54 -15.94 -7.30
C LEU A 46 3.56 -15.69 -8.42
N LYS A 47 3.22 -16.15 -9.63
CA LYS A 47 4.04 -15.87 -10.82
C LYS A 47 3.91 -14.38 -11.17
N HIS A 48 5.03 -13.77 -11.54
CA HIS A 48 5.01 -12.42 -12.08
C HIS A 48 4.51 -12.42 -13.52
N GLU A 49 3.55 -11.55 -13.80
CA GLU A 49 2.99 -11.35 -15.13
C GLU A 49 3.22 -9.92 -15.61
N THR A 50 3.48 -9.79 -16.90
CA THR A 50 3.53 -8.48 -17.56
C THR A 50 2.11 -8.13 -18.01
N LEU A 51 1.58 -7.04 -17.48
CA LEU A 51 0.27 -6.52 -17.88
C LEU A 51 0.42 -5.69 -19.14
N ASN A 52 -0.12 -6.16 -20.26
CA ASN A 52 -0.13 -5.46 -21.53
C ASN A 52 -1.53 -4.91 -21.81
N PHE A 53 -1.69 -3.59 -21.69
CA PHE A 53 -2.96 -2.92 -21.97
C PHE A 53 -2.88 -2.24 -23.34
N ASN A 54 -3.73 -2.65 -24.28
CA ASN A 54 -3.81 -2.02 -25.60
C ASN A 54 -4.72 -0.78 -25.55
N THR A 55 -4.22 0.32 -24.99
CA THR A 55 -4.97 1.57 -24.85
C THR A 55 -4.04 2.77 -24.85
N ASN A 56 -4.50 3.89 -25.40
CA ASN A 56 -3.86 5.20 -25.26
C ASN A 56 -4.35 5.98 -24.03
N LYS A 57 -5.27 5.39 -23.25
CA LYS A 57 -5.82 6.02 -22.04
C LYS A 57 -4.93 5.78 -20.82
N LYS A 58 -5.09 6.64 -19.82
CA LYS A 58 -4.49 6.47 -18.49
C LYS A 58 -4.94 5.15 -17.86
N ILE A 59 -3.99 4.38 -17.36
CA ILE A 59 -4.23 3.11 -16.67
C ILE A 59 -4.17 3.38 -15.17
N ILE A 60 -5.23 3.00 -14.45
CA ILE A 60 -5.34 3.16 -13.00
C ILE A 60 -5.55 1.78 -12.38
N LEU A 61 -4.64 1.39 -11.49
CA LEU A 61 -4.76 0.19 -10.67
C LEU A 61 -5.47 0.53 -9.37
N ILE A 62 -6.54 -0.18 -9.05
CA ILE A 62 -7.28 -0.06 -7.80
C ILE A 62 -7.17 -1.41 -7.09
N PRO A 63 -6.29 -1.57 -6.09
CA PRO A 63 -6.21 -2.79 -5.32
C PRO A 63 -7.45 -2.90 -4.42
N ALA A 64 -8.23 -3.97 -4.59
CA ALA A 64 -9.32 -4.29 -3.68
C ALA A 64 -8.79 -4.88 -2.37
N GLN A 65 -9.53 -4.73 -1.29
CA GLN A 65 -9.25 -5.34 0.01
C GLN A 65 -10.43 -6.21 0.43
N VAL A 66 -10.19 -7.13 1.37
CA VAL A 66 -11.27 -7.92 1.97
C VAL A 66 -12.00 -7.00 2.95
N GLU A 67 -13.31 -6.86 2.79
CA GLU A 67 -14.11 -5.86 3.52
C GLU A 67 -14.13 -6.11 5.04
N ASP A 68 -13.89 -7.33 5.49
CA ASP A 68 -13.79 -7.70 6.91
C ASP A 68 -12.36 -7.65 7.47
N ASP A 69 -11.37 -7.19 6.68
CA ASP A 69 -10.02 -6.96 7.17
C ASP A 69 -10.02 -5.86 8.24
N ALA A 70 -9.27 -6.07 9.32
CA ALA A 70 -9.18 -5.09 10.42
C ALA A 70 -8.72 -3.70 9.94
N SER A 71 -7.88 -3.64 8.91
CA SER A 71 -7.44 -2.37 8.30
C SER A 71 -8.56 -1.65 7.55
N MET A 72 -9.53 -2.37 6.98
CA MET A 72 -10.73 -1.80 6.38
C MET A 72 -11.71 -1.33 7.45
N ILE A 73 -11.97 -2.17 8.46
CA ILE A 73 -12.91 -1.86 9.54
C ILE A 73 -12.45 -0.66 10.37
N LEU A 74 -11.15 -0.59 10.70
CA LEU A 74 -10.61 0.44 11.58
C LEU A 74 -10.07 1.66 10.82
N GLY A 75 -9.44 1.42 9.66
CA GLY A 75 -8.69 2.44 8.90
C GLY A 75 -9.24 2.75 7.51
N GLY A 76 -10.33 2.11 7.09
CA GLY A 76 -10.91 2.26 5.75
C GLY A 76 -11.60 3.61 5.47
N ALA A 77 -11.73 4.48 6.48
CA ALA A 77 -12.33 5.81 6.36
C ALA A 77 -13.71 5.83 5.65
N ASP A 78 -14.58 4.88 6.01
CA ASP A 78 -15.91 4.65 5.43
C ASP A 78 -15.94 4.28 3.93
N PHE A 79 -14.78 4.04 3.31
CA PHE A 79 -14.68 3.49 1.97
C PHE A 79 -14.85 1.97 2.01
N ASP A 80 -15.79 1.48 1.21
CA ASP A 80 -15.77 0.11 0.71
C ASP A 80 -15.17 0.11 -0.72
N THR A 81 -14.95 -1.08 -1.28
CA THR A 81 -14.38 -1.22 -2.63
C THR A 81 -15.22 -0.51 -3.70
N LEU A 82 -16.56 -0.50 -3.56
CA LEU A 82 -17.47 0.13 -4.53
C LEU A 82 -17.36 1.66 -4.50
N LYS A 83 -17.38 2.27 -3.31
CA LYS A 83 -17.20 3.70 -3.10
C LYS A 83 -15.84 4.16 -3.61
N LEU A 84 -14.79 3.35 -3.40
CA LEU A 84 -13.46 3.65 -3.93
C LEU A 84 -13.46 3.67 -5.45
N LEU A 85 -14.04 2.65 -6.10
CA LEU A 85 -14.18 2.58 -7.57
C LEU A 85 -14.93 3.79 -8.14
N GLN A 86 -16.06 4.15 -7.54
CA GLN A 86 -16.88 5.29 -7.96
C GLN A 86 -16.13 6.61 -7.81
N SER A 87 -15.43 6.80 -6.68
CA SER A 87 -14.66 8.01 -6.41
C SER A 87 -13.48 8.16 -7.38
N VAL A 88 -12.75 7.08 -7.64
CA VAL A 88 -11.66 7.07 -8.62
C VAL A 88 -12.19 7.37 -10.02
N ARG A 89 -13.33 6.79 -10.43
CA ARG A 89 -13.95 7.10 -11.73
C ARG A 89 -14.38 8.56 -11.83
N ALA A 90 -15.00 9.11 -10.78
CA ALA A 90 -15.44 10.50 -10.76
C ALA A 90 -14.28 11.50 -10.83
N ALA A 91 -13.12 11.14 -10.25
CA ALA A 91 -11.90 11.94 -10.29
C ALA A 91 -11.09 11.81 -11.59
N ASN A 92 -11.41 10.84 -12.47
CA ASN A 92 -10.69 10.56 -13.72
C ASN A 92 -11.70 10.33 -14.86
N LYS A 93 -12.43 11.39 -15.27
CA LYS A 93 -13.55 11.32 -16.24
C LYS A 93 -13.13 11.33 -17.73
N ASP A 94 -11.83 11.25 -17.99
CA ASP A 94 -11.23 11.29 -19.33
C ASP A 94 -11.44 9.99 -20.15
#